data_AF-A0A929SZ59-F1
#
_entry.id   AF-A0A929SZ59-F1
#
_cell.length_a   1.000
_cell.length_b   1.000
_cell.length_c   1.000
_cell.angle_alpha   90.00
_cell.angle_beta   90.00
_cell.angle_gamma   90.00
#
_symmetry.space_group_name_H-M   'P 1'
#
loop_
_entity.id
_entity.type
_entity.pdbx_description
1 polymer ?
#
loop_
_entity_poly.entity_id
_entity_poly.type
_entity_poly.pdbx_seq_one_letter_code
_entity_poly.pdbx_strand_id
1 'polypeptide(L)'
;MTDSAFLFTLNPDGAVVIGYEDYDVDIFDGGDYEVTYLLDAENFNNLLYHLNIPLNQDTKKQLKKEFGKYFDSRKFEEFCKEHGVTYERNVRIG
;
A
#
# COMPACT_ATOMS: atom_id res chain seq x y z
N MET A 1 0.85 -18.23 -12.56
CA MET A 1 0.19 -17.70 -11.35
C MET A 1 1.16 -16.62 -10.90
N THR A 2 0.92 -15.38 -11.28
CA THR A 2 1.72 -14.25 -10.82
C THR A 2 1.50 -14.17 -9.31
N ASP A 3 2.52 -14.49 -8.53
CA ASP A 3 2.49 -14.25 -7.09
C ASP A 3 2.65 -12.74 -6.89
N SER A 4 1.90 -12.19 -5.94
CA SER A 4 2.00 -10.78 -5.58
C SER A 4 2.49 -10.62 -4.15
N ALA A 5 3.30 -9.61 -3.87
CA ALA A 5 3.72 -9.24 -2.52
C ALA A 5 2.97 -8.02 -2.01
N PHE A 6 2.63 -8.01 -0.71
CA PHE A 6 2.17 -6.80 -0.03
C PHE A 6 3.38 -6.06 0.55
N LEU A 7 3.62 -4.84 0.07
CA LEU A 7 4.73 -3.99 0.49
C LEU A 7 4.29 -3.07 1.63
N PHE A 8 5.11 -2.97 2.67
CA PHE A 8 4.87 -2.06 3.80
C PHE A 8 6.18 -1.73 4.52
N THR A 9 6.47 -0.44 4.57
CA THR A 9 7.62 0.14 5.29
C THR A 9 7.14 1.36 6.06
N LEU A 10 7.30 1.34 7.39
CA LEU A 10 7.07 2.50 8.25
C LEU A 10 8.41 3.18 8.52
N ASN A 11 8.52 4.44 8.12
CA ASN A 11 9.71 5.26 8.29
C ASN A 11 9.79 5.86 9.70
N PRO A 12 10.98 6.21 10.20
CA PRO A 12 11.14 6.80 11.53
C PRO A 12 10.42 8.14 11.74
N ASP A 13 10.16 8.89 10.67
CA ASP A 13 9.40 10.15 10.68
C ASP A 13 7.88 9.95 10.70
N GLY A 14 7.41 8.69 10.66
CA GLY A 14 6.00 8.33 10.64
C GLY A 14 5.41 8.22 9.23
N ALA A 15 6.15 8.57 8.18
CA ALA A 15 5.73 8.32 6.81
C ALA A 15 5.68 6.81 6.53
N VAL A 16 4.82 6.40 5.60
CA VAL A 16 4.69 4.99 5.21
C VAL A 16 4.77 4.82 3.71
N VAL A 17 5.43 3.75 3.28
CA VAL A 17 5.32 3.23 1.92
C VAL A 17 4.48 1.96 1.99
N ILE A 18 3.36 1.93 1.28
CA ILE A 18 2.47 0.77 1.14
C ILE A 18 2.25 0.45 -0.34
N GLY A 19 2.06 -0.81 -0.71
CA GLY A 19 1.86 -1.14 -2.12
C GLY A 19 1.86 -2.63 -2.41
N TYR A 20 2.10 -2.94 -3.68
CA TYR A 20 2.25 -4.31 -4.15
C TYR A 20 3.33 -4.44 -5.22
N GLU A 21 3.75 -5.68 -5.41
CA GLU A 21 4.64 -6.11 -6.49
C GLU A 21 4.06 -7.39 -7.09
N ASP A 22 3.79 -7.38 -8.39
CA ASP A 22 3.41 -8.56 -9.17
C ASP A 22 4.65 -9.12 -9.87
N TYR A 23 4.98 -10.38 -9.60
CA TYR A 23 6.19 -11.03 -10.15
C TYR A 23 5.91 -11.73 -11.48
N ASP A 24 6.88 -11.72 -12.40
CA ASP A 24 6.84 -12.48 -13.67
C ASP A 24 5.63 -12.10 -14.54
N VAL A 25 5.47 -10.79 -14.79
CA VAL A 25 4.33 -10.28 -15.55
C VAL A 25 4.58 -10.40 -17.05
N ASP A 26 3.81 -11.27 -17.71
CA ASP A 26 3.96 -11.59 -19.14
C ASP A 26 4.01 -10.35 -20.08
N ILE A 27 3.18 -9.33 -19.82
CA ILE A 27 3.13 -8.13 -20.67
C ILE A 27 4.38 -7.25 -20.54
N PHE A 28 5.22 -7.53 -19.54
CA PHE A 28 6.50 -6.87 -19.29
C PHE A 28 7.67 -7.85 -19.52
N ASP A 29 7.49 -8.85 -20.41
CA ASP A 29 8.50 -9.85 -20.78
C ASP A 29 9.05 -10.64 -19.56
N GLY A 30 8.18 -10.92 -18.58
CA GLY A 30 8.55 -11.59 -17.33
C GLY A 30 9.16 -10.65 -16.29
N GLY A 31 9.11 -9.34 -16.50
CA GLY A 31 9.50 -8.33 -15.52
C GLY A 31 8.52 -8.19 -14.36
N ASP A 32 9.01 -7.59 -13.28
CA ASP A 32 8.23 -7.34 -12.07
C ASP A 32 7.51 -5.99 -12.18
N TYR A 33 6.26 -5.94 -11.73
CA TYR A 33 5.45 -4.71 -11.72
C TYR A 33 5.18 -4.27 -10.29
N GLU A 34 5.84 -3.21 -9.87
CA GLU A 34 5.74 -2.65 -8.51
C GLU A 34 4.93 -1.34 -8.52
N VAL A 35 3.95 -1.24 -7.63
CA VAL A 35 3.20 -0.01 -7.36
C VAL A 35 3.25 0.31 -5.89
N THR A 36 3.73 1.50 -5.55
CA THR A 36 3.83 1.99 -4.17
C THR A 36 3.17 3.34 -3.99
N TYR A 37 2.74 3.57 -2.76
CA TYR A 37 2.06 4.76 -2.28
C TYR A 37 2.83 5.27 -1.06
N LEU A 38 3.41 6.46 -1.17
CA LEU A 38 4.05 7.15 -0.06
C LEU A 38 3.03 8.10 0.58
N LEU A 39 2.76 7.89 1.86
CA LEU A 39 1.97 8.79 2.70
C LEU A 39 2.90 9.42 3.73
N ASP A 40 2.78 10.73 3.94
CA ASP A 40 3.40 11.36 5.10
C ASP A 40 2.75 10.89 6.42
N ALA A 41 3.32 11.31 7.54
CA ALA A 41 2.83 10.93 8.85
C ALA A 41 1.37 11.38 9.13
N GLU A 42 0.95 12.53 8.59
CA GLU A 42 -0.40 13.05 8.80
C GLU A 42 -1.43 12.19 8.05
N ASN A 43 -1.17 11.93 6.76
CA ASN A 43 -2.02 11.13 5.90
C ASN A 43 -2.06 9.67 6.35
N PHE A 44 -0.94 9.12 6.83
CA PHE A 44 -0.94 7.77 7.39
C PHE A 44 -1.78 7.68 8.67
N ASN A 45 -1.64 8.64 9.58
CA ASN A 45 -2.47 8.68 10.79
C ASN A 45 -3.96 8.85 10.44
N ASN A 46 -4.28 9.68 9.44
CA ASN A 46 -5.66 9.87 8.98
C ASN A 46 -6.25 8.57 8.38
N LEU A 47 -5.46 7.85 7.58
CA LEU A 47 -5.83 6.53 7.08
C LEU A 47 -6.12 5.54 8.21
N LEU A 48 -5.22 5.44 9.19
CA LEU A 48 -5.41 4.55 10.34
C LEU A 48 -6.62 4.94 11.20
N TYR A 49 -6.86 6.24 11.38
CA TYR A 49 -8.01 6.77 12.10
C TYR A 49 -9.33 6.33 11.45
N HIS A 50 -9.48 6.53 10.14
CA HIS A 50 -10.70 6.14 9.43
C HIS A 50 -10.91 4.62 9.37
N LEU A 51 -9.82 3.84 9.37
CA LEU A 51 -9.88 2.38 9.46
C LEU A 51 -10.08 1.84 10.89
N ASN A 52 -10.02 2.72 11.90
CA ASN A 52 -10.01 2.34 13.30
C ASN A 52 -8.89 1.33 13.64
N ILE A 53 -7.72 1.51 13.03
CA ILE A 53 -6.53 0.68 13.22
C ILE A 53 -5.55 1.42 14.14
N PRO A 54 -5.13 0.85 15.29
CA PRO A 54 -4.07 1.43 16.09
C PRO A 54 -2.70 1.27 15.42
N LEU A 55 -1.82 2.26 15.58
CA LEU A 55 -0.42 2.19 15.15
C LEU A 55 0.39 1.33 16.14
N ASN A 56 0.70 0.09 15.76
CA ASN A 56 1.46 -0.88 16.54
C ASN A 56 2.05 -1.99 15.65
N GLN A 57 2.58 -3.05 16.27
CA GLN A 57 3.20 -4.18 15.56
C GLN A 57 2.23 -4.94 14.62
N ASP A 58 0.93 -4.86 14.86
CA ASP A 58 -0.11 -5.51 14.06
C ASP A 58 -0.64 -4.63 12.91
N THR A 59 -0.21 -3.36 12.79
CA THR A 59 -0.72 -2.44 11.76
C THR A 59 -0.61 -3.01 10.36
N LYS A 60 0.55 -3.60 9.99
CA LYS A 60 0.74 -4.26 8.69
C LYS A 60 -0.27 -5.39 8.45
N LYS A 61 -0.52 -6.21 9.47
CA LYS A 61 -1.45 -7.34 9.39
C LYS A 61 -2.89 -6.87 9.23
N GLN A 62 -3.27 -5.79 9.92
CA GLN A 62 -4.60 -5.19 9.82
C GLN A 62 -4.83 -4.53 8.46
N LEU A 63 -3.85 -3.77 7.95
CA LEU A 63 -3.90 -3.20 6.60
C LEU A 63 -4.01 -4.27 5.52
N LYS A 64 -3.29 -5.38 5.67
CA LYS A 64 -3.40 -6.54 4.77
C LYS A 64 -4.76 -7.24 4.86
N LYS A 65 -5.43 -7.21 6.01
CA LYS A 65 -6.81 -7.70 6.15
C LYS A 65 -7.78 -6.75 5.45
N GLU A 66 -7.56 -5.46 5.57
CA GLU A 66 -8.42 -4.43 5.00
C GLU A 66 -8.31 -4.36 3.47
N PHE A 67 -7.10 -4.20 2.95
CA PHE A 67 -6.83 -4.05 1.52
C PHE A 67 -6.52 -5.38 0.83
N GLY A 68 -6.67 -6.51 1.52
CA GLY A 68 -6.47 -7.84 0.94
C GLY A 68 -5.01 -8.32 0.95
N LYS A 69 -4.85 -9.64 0.81
CA LYS A 69 -3.56 -10.33 0.96
C LYS A 69 -2.46 -9.78 0.04
N TYR A 70 -2.86 -9.33 -1.14
CA TYR A 70 -1.99 -8.87 -2.22
C TYR A 70 -2.13 -7.36 -2.49
N PHE A 71 -2.82 -6.63 -1.60
CA PHE A 71 -3.08 -5.19 -1.72
C PHE A 71 -3.90 -4.80 -2.97
N ASP A 72 -5.22 -4.69 -2.79
CA ASP A 72 -6.15 -4.14 -3.76
C ASP A 72 -5.97 -2.62 -3.83
N SER A 73 -5.14 -2.19 -4.78
CA SER A 73 -4.83 -0.79 -5.03
C SER A 73 -6.07 0.04 -5.33
N ARG A 74 -7.07 -0.51 -6.04
CA ARG A 74 -8.31 0.22 -6.34
C ARG A 74 -9.08 0.51 -5.06
N LYS A 75 -9.25 -0.50 -4.20
CA LYS A 75 -9.89 -0.32 -2.89
C LYS A 75 -9.16 0.73 -2.04
N PHE A 76 -7.82 0.68 -2.04
CA PHE A 76 -7.01 1.66 -1.33
C PHE A 76 -7.18 3.09 -1.88
N GLU A 77 -7.10 3.27 -3.19
CA GLU A 77 -7.22 4.57 -3.85
C GLU A 77 -8.62 5.18 -3.67
N GLU A 78 -9.67 4.36 -3.77
CA GLU A 78 -11.06 4.77 -3.51
C GLU A 78 -11.25 5.21 -2.06
N PHE A 79 -10.75 4.43 -1.10
CA PHE A 79 -10.79 4.77 0.33
C PHE A 79 -10.08 6.10 0.61
N CYS A 80 -8.87 6.28 0.05
CA CYS A 80 -8.11 7.51 0.24
C CYS A 80 -8.84 8.72 -0.32
N LYS A 81 -9.44 8.59 -1.50
CA LYS A 81 -10.25 9.64 -2.12
C LYS A 81 -11.48 9.99 -1.28
N GLU A 82 -12.18 9.01 -0.73
CA GLU A 82 -13.36 9.21 0.13
C GLU A 82 -13.02 9.97 1.41
N HIS A 83 -11.85 9.69 2.00
CA HIS A 83 -11.43 10.24 3.28
C HIS A 83 -10.44 11.40 3.19
N GLY A 84 -10.16 11.91 1.99
CA GLY A 84 -9.22 13.02 1.78
C GLY A 84 -7.79 12.68 2.19
N VAL A 85 -7.41 11.39 2.16
CA VAL A 85 -6.05 10.94 2.37
C VAL A 85 -5.28 11.10 1.05
N THR A 86 -4.17 11.82 1.11
CA THR A 86 -3.29 12.07 -0.02
C THR A 86 -2.04 11.20 0.04
N TYR A 87 -1.45 10.94 -1.12
CA TYR A 87 -0.27 10.09 -1.28
C TYR A 87 0.49 10.44 -2.55
N GLU A 88 1.77 10.10 -2.60
CA GLU A 88 2.55 10.04 -3.85
C GLU A 88 2.55 8.62 -4.40
N ARG A 89 2.14 8.45 -5.65
CA ARG A 89 2.07 7.14 -6.32
C ARG A 89 3.28 6.93 -7.22
N ASN A 90 3.98 5.81 -7.03
CA ASN A 90 5.13 5.41 -7.83
C ASN A 90 4.86 4.07 -8.51
N VAL A 91 5.32 3.93 -9.76
CA VAL A 91 5.25 2.69 -10.54
C VAL A 91 6.63 2.37 -11.05
N ARG A 92 7.06 1.12 -10.88
CA ARG A 92 8.32 0.61 -11.40
C ARG A 92 8.07 -0.70 -12.15
N ILE A 93 8.74 -0.84 -13.28
CA ILE A 93 8.85 -2.10 -14.01
C ILE A 93 10.31 -2.51 -13.92
N GLY A 94 10.58 -3.72 -13.42
CA GLY A 94 11.91 -4.21 -13.05
C GLY A 94 12.30 -5.48 -13.79
#